data_AF-A0A2J7V9X4-F1
#
_entry.id   AF-A0A2J7V9X4-F1
#
_cell.length_a   1.000
_cell.length_b   1.000
_cell.length_c   1.000
_cell.angle_alpha   90.00
_cell.angle_beta   90.00
_cell.angle_gamma   90.00
#
_symmetry.space_group_name_H-M   'P 1'
#
loop_
_entity.id
_entity.type
_entity.pdbx_description
1 polymer ?
#
loop_
_entity_poly.entity_id
_entity_poly.type
_entity_poly.pdbx_seq_one_letter_code
_entity_poly.pdbx_strand_id
1 'polypeptide(L)'
;MTLLEGVNDGQEEIEGIVRLLSGKYAVLNLIPFNAVDGVAFRRPSWEHCKQMARTLHERRILTKLRYSAGQDVDGGCGQLRARTVHAIAGNRASSLSSVIG
;
A
#
# COMPACT_ATOMS: atom_id res chain seq x y z
N MET A 1 -6.11 3.72 -6.51
CA MET A 1 -5.34 2.50 -6.85
C MET A 1 -4.17 2.35 -5.89
N THR A 2 -3.73 1.11 -5.67
CA THR A 2 -2.47 0.84 -4.95
C THR A 2 -1.32 0.81 -5.96
N LEU A 3 -0.23 1.52 -5.71
CA LEU A 3 0.95 1.56 -6.57
C LEU A 3 2.00 0.55 -6.13
N LEU A 4 2.41 -0.30 -7.06
CA LEU A 4 3.35 -1.40 -6.90
C LEU A 4 4.50 -1.21 -7.89
N GLU A 5 5.73 -1.28 -7.38
CA GLU A 5 6.93 -1.03 -8.17
C GLU A 5 7.08 -2.06 -9.30
N GLY A 6 7.18 -1.58 -10.54
CA GLY A 6 7.36 -2.41 -11.72
C GLY A 6 6.14 -3.23 -12.14
N VAL A 7 4.98 -3.02 -11.49
CA VAL A 7 3.75 -3.78 -11.80
C VAL A 7 2.69 -2.87 -12.40
N ASN A 8 2.39 -1.73 -11.76
CA ASN A 8 1.34 -0.82 -12.21
C ASN A 8 1.71 0.66 -12.01
N ASP A 9 3.01 0.95 -12.00
CA ASP A 9 3.57 2.30 -11.92
C ASP A 9 4.25 2.73 -13.22
N GLY A 10 3.95 2.03 -14.33
CA GLY A 10 4.51 2.27 -15.66
C GLY A 10 3.68 3.20 -16.55
N GLN A 11 4.25 3.52 -17.71
CA GLN A 11 3.63 4.42 -18.69
C GLN A 11 2.34 3.85 -19.30
N GLU A 12 2.27 2.53 -19.53
CA GLU A 12 1.07 1.86 -20.03
C GLU A 12 -0.13 2.05 -19.09
N GLU A 13 0.11 1.98 -17.78
CA GLU A 13 -0.93 2.19 -16.77
C GLU A 13 -1.45 3.63 -16.82
N ILE A 14 -0.56 4.62 -16.95
CA ILE A 14 -0.93 6.03 -17.10
C ILE A 14 -1.85 6.22 -18.31
N GLU A 15 -1.55 5.59 -19.44
CA GLU A 15 -2.35 5.67 -20.65
C GLU A 15 -3.72 5.00 -20.49
N GLY A 16 -3.75 3.83 -19.86
CA GLY A 16 -4.99 3.14 -19.49
C GLY A 16 -5.89 4.02 -18.62
N ILE A 17 -5.32 4.63 -17.57
CA ILE A 17 -6.03 5.54 -16.66
C ILE A 17 -6.60 6.74 -17.42
N VAL A 18 -5.79 7.40 -18.25
CA VAL A 18 -6.23 8.58 -19.01
C VAL A 18 -7.38 8.22 -19.94
N ARG A 19 -7.29 7.09 -20.64
CA ARG A 19 -8.37 6.60 -21.51
C ARG A 19 -9.66 6.35 -20.74
N LEU A 20 -9.56 5.78 -19.53
CA LEU A 20 -10.72 5.43 -18.71
C LEU A 20 -11.37 6.63 -18.02
N LEU A 21 -10.57 7.61 -17.60
CA LEU A 21 -11.01 8.72 -16.76
C LEU A 21 -11.19 10.06 -17.50
N SER A 22 -10.71 10.17 -18.74
CA SER A 22 -10.91 11.37 -19.55
C SER A 22 -12.40 11.72 -19.67
N GLY A 23 -12.74 12.99 -19.43
CA GLY A 23 -14.11 13.49 -19.46
C GLY A 23 -14.97 13.13 -18.24
N LYS A 24 -14.41 12.47 -17.21
CA LYS A 24 -15.13 12.14 -15.97
C LYS A 24 -14.74 13.07 -14.84
N TYR A 25 -15.73 13.51 -14.06
CA TYR A 25 -15.49 14.23 -12.80
C TYR A 25 -15.17 13.22 -11.68
N ALA A 26 -13.91 12.78 -11.63
CA ALA A 26 -13.44 11.83 -10.63
C ALA A 26 -12.08 12.26 -10.05
N VAL A 27 -11.83 11.87 -8.80
CA VAL A 27 -10.53 12.01 -8.15
C VAL A 27 -9.87 10.64 -8.08
N LEU A 28 -8.71 10.52 -8.69
CA LEU A 28 -7.89 9.31 -8.60
C LEU A 28 -6.98 9.39 -7.39
N ASN A 29 -7.20 8.53 -6.40
CA ASN A 29 -6.32 8.42 -5.24
C ASN A 29 -5.23 7.38 -5.51
N LEU A 30 -3.97 7.81 -5.53
CA LEU A 30 -2.78 6.95 -5.57
C LEU A 30 -2.35 6.63 -4.16
N ILE A 31 -2.23 5.33 -3.84
CA ILE A 31 -1.81 4.83 -2.54
C ILE A 31 -0.56 3.99 -2.76
N PRO A 32 0.62 4.47 -2.38
CA PRO A 32 1.83 3.65 -2.47
C PRO A 32 1.67 2.40 -1.62
N PHE A 33 2.14 1.28 -2.15
CA PHE A 33 2.13 0.04 -1.42
C PHE A 33 2.88 0.17 -0.09
N ASN A 34 2.30 -0.41 0.97
CA ASN A 34 2.98 -0.55 2.25
C ASN A 34 3.60 -1.95 2.27
N ALA A 35 4.92 -2.03 2.39
CA ALA A 35 5.61 -3.31 2.41
C ALA A 35 5.12 -4.15 3.62
N VAL A 36 4.91 -5.44 3.39
CA VAL A 36 4.57 -6.41 4.42
C VAL A 36 5.47 -7.64 4.24
N ASP A 37 5.82 -8.31 5.33
CA ASP A 37 6.66 -9.50 5.25
C ASP A 37 5.93 -10.63 4.49
N GLY A 38 6.68 -11.36 3.66
CA GLY A 38 6.19 -12.53 2.95
C GLY A 38 5.53 -12.26 1.58
N VAL A 39 5.58 -11.03 1.06
CA VAL A 39 5.14 -10.73 -0.32
C VAL A 39 6.29 -10.19 -1.18
N ALA A 40 6.30 -10.57 -2.46
CA ALA A 40 7.32 -10.16 -3.43
C ALA A 40 7.09 -8.76 -4.03
N PHE A 41 6.07 -8.03 -3.55
CA PHE A 41 5.75 -6.70 -4.05
C PHE A 41 6.55 -5.62 -3.35
N ARG A 42 6.96 -4.62 -4.12
CA ARG A 42 7.74 -3.49 -3.62
C ARG A 42 6.97 -2.18 -3.76
N ARG A 43 7.31 -1.25 -2.88
CA ARG A 43 6.80 0.10 -2.89
C ARG A 43 7.62 0.93 -3.89
N PRO A 44 7.00 1.62 -4.86
CA PRO A 44 7.73 2.52 -5.74
C PRO A 44 8.36 3.67 -4.95
N SER A 45 9.47 4.22 -5.48
CA SER A 45 10.13 5.38 -4.86
C SER A 45 9.19 6.59 -4.79
N TRP A 46 9.50 7.51 -3.88
CA TRP A 46 8.63 8.66 -3.66
C TRP A 46 8.65 9.66 -4.81
N GLU A 47 9.82 9.84 -5.43
CA GLU A 47 9.95 10.61 -6.66
C GLU A 47 9.15 9.98 -7.80
N HIS A 48 9.16 8.66 -7.94
CA HIS A 48 8.41 7.98 -8.99
C HIS A 48 6.89 8.17 -8.82
N CYS A 49 6.38 8.00 -7.60
CA CYS A 49 4.97 8.24 -7.29
C CYS A 49 4.55 9.69 -7.60
N LYS A 50 5.38 10.67 -7.23
CA LYS A 50 5.15 12.09 -7.51
C LYS A 50 5.17 12.36 -9.02
N GLN A 51 6.11 11.77 -9.74
CA GLN A 51 6.20 11.90 -11.19
C GLN A 51 4.95 11.35 -11.88
N MET A 52 4.50 10.15 -11.51
CA MET A 52 3.27 9.57 -12.04
C MET A 52 2.04 10.45 -11.75
N ALA A 53 1.90 10.94 -10.51
CA ALA A 53 0.82 11.84 -10.13
C ALA A 53 0.84 13.14 -10.96
N ARG A 54 2.03 13.70 -11.19
CA ARG A 54 2.23 14.89 -12.02
C ARG A 54 1.83 14.63 -13.47
N THR A 55 2.28 13.54 -14.07
CA THR A 55 1.94 13.18 -15.46
C THR A 55 0.42 13.02 -15.63
N LEU A 56 -0.26 12.39 -14.68
CA LEU A 56 -1.72 12.25 -14.70
C LEU A 56 -2.42 13.61 -14.58
N HIS A 57 -1.91 14.48 -13.71
CA HIS A 57 -2.46 15.83 -13.53
C HIS A 57 -2.29 16.70 -14.78
N GLU A 58 -1.13 16.64 -15.44
CA GLU A 58 -0.87 17.32 -16.71
C GLU A 58 -1.82 16.85 -17.82
N ARG A 59 -2.26 15.59 -17.75
CA ARG A 59 -3.30 15.01 -18.64
C ARG A 59 -4.73 15.26 -18.15
N ARG A 60 -4.93 16.24 -17.25
CA ARG A 60 -6.22 16.66 -16.68
C ARG A 60 -6.93 15.58 -15.84
N ILE A 61 -6.20 14.59 -15.33
CA ILE A 61 -6.73 13.63 -14.38
C ILE A 61 -6.43 14.12 -12.96
N LEU A 62 -7.48 14.52 -12.24
CA LEU A 62 -7.33 15.01 -10.86
C LEU A 62 -6.86 13.87 -9.97
N THR A 63 -5.60 13.96 -9.52
CA THR A 63 -4.92 12.87 -8.82
C THR A 63 -4.46 13.33 -7.45
N LYS A 64 -4.69 12.52 -6.41
CA LYS A 64 -4.18 12.76 -5.07
C LYS A 64 -3.28 11.62 -4.64
N LEU A 65 -2.10 11.97 -4.17
CA LEU A 65 -1.15 11.00 -3.62
C LEU A 65 -1.36 10.91 -2.10
N ARG A 66 -1.69 9.73 -1.60
CA ARG A 66 -1.91 9.52 -0.17
C ARG A 66 -0.56 9.36 0.53
N TYR A 67 -0.26 10.30 1.41
CA TYR A 67 0.82 10.18 2.38
C TYR A 67 0.33 9.29 3.52
N SER A 68 0.85 8.06 3.61
CA SER A 68 0.66 7.24 4.79
C SER A 68 1.58 7.77 5.89
N ALA A 69 1.00 8.49 6.86
CA ALA A 69 1.71 8.88 8.08
C ALA A 69 2.25 7.60 8.77
N GLY A 70 3.53 7.61 9.17
CA GLY A 70 4.16 6.50 9.90
C GLY A 70 4.92 5.49 9.04
N GLN A 71 5.28 5.79 7.79
CA GLN A 71 6.07 4.88 6.95
C GLN A 71 7.59 5.08 7.08
N ASP A 72 8.04 6.20 7.63
CA ASP A 72 9.43 6.39 8.06
C ASP A 72 9.71 5.71 9.42
N VAL A 73 8.65 5.26 10.11
CA VAL A 73 8.68 4.57 11.41
C VAL A 73 7.61 3.49 11.46
N ASP A 74 7.86 2.36 10.80
CA ASP A 74 7.25 1.04 11.08
C ASP A 74 5.77 1.00 11.52
N GLY A 75 4.92 1.86 10.93
CA GLY A 75 3.63 2.27 11.49
C GLY A 75 2.54 2.49 10.44
N GLY A 76 2.70 1.90 9.25
CA GLY A 76 1.77 2.06 8.13
C GLY A 76 0.43 1.37 8.34
N CYS A 77 -0.65 2.09 8.01
CA CYS A 77 -2.03 1.61 8.05
C CYS A 77 -2.19 0.31 7.22
N GLY A 78 -2.39 -0.80 7.92
CA GLY A 78 -2.31 -2.20 7.45
C GLY A 78 -1.75 -3.13 8.54
N GLN A 79 -0.86 -2.62 9.39
CA GLN A 79 -0.23 -3.37 10.49
C GLN A 79 -1.16 -3.69 11.68
N LEU A 80 -2.33 -3.04 11.78
CA LEU A 80 -3.29 -3.31 12.86
C LEU A 80 -3.87 -4.74 12.81
N ARG A 81 -3.70 -5.48 11.70
CA ARG A 81 -4.12 -6.89 11.60
C ARG A 81 -3.07 -7.91 12.02
N ALA A 82 -1.79 -7.55 12.11
CA ALA A 82 -0.73 -8.52 12.44
C ALA A 82 -0.54 -8.73 13.95
N ARG A 83 -0.91 -7.74 14.79
CA ARG A 83 -0.68 -7.82 16.25
C ARG A 83 -1.71 -8.64 17.03
N THR A 84 -2.83 -9.04 16.42
CA THR A 84 -3.82 -9.88 17.12
C THR A 84 -3.48 -11.36 17.04
N VAL A 85 -2.85 -11.84 15.96
CA VAL A 85 -2.60 -13.29 15.80
C VAL A 85 -1.48 -13.80 16.69
N HIS A 86 -0.50 -12.97 17.06
CA HIS A 86 0.58 -13.38 17.97
C HIS A 86 0.16 -13.38 19.46
N ALA A 87 -0.78 -12.52 19.85
CA ALA A 87 -1.25 -12.44 21.23
C ALA A 87 -2.06 -13.67 21.67
N ILE A 88 -2.69 -14.39 20.73
CA ILE A 88 -3.45 -15.62 21.01
C ILE A 88 -2.57 -16.88 20.98
N ALA A 89 -1.46 -16.87 20.22
CA ALA A 89 -0.55 -18.01 20.12
C ALA A 89 0.35 -18.14 21.37
N GLY A 90 0.72 -17.04 22.02
CA GLY A 90 1.56 -17.04 23.21
C GLY A 90 0.86 -17.50 24.51
N ASN A 91 -0.48 -17.50 24.56
CA ASN A 91 -1.22 -17.78 25.80
C ASN A 91 -1.80 -19.21 25.90
N ARG A 92 -1.62 -20.06 24.88
CA ARG A 92 -2.03 -21.47 24.94
C ARG A 92 -0.89 -22.44 25.27
N ALA A 93 0.36 -21.98 25.25
CA ALA A 93 1.53 -22.83 25.48
C ALA A 93 1.91 -22.96 26.97
N SER A 94 1.37 -22.13 27.87
CA SER A 94 1.76 -22.08 29.28
C SER A 94 0.87 -22.89 30.24
N SER A 95 -0.20 -23.54 29.76
CA SER A 95 -1.17 -24.22 30.65
C SER A 95 -1.25 -25.75 30.50
N LEU A 96 -0.27 -26.42 29.88
CA LEU A 96 -0.27 -27.88 29.68
C LEU A 96 0.92 -28.64 30.30
N SER A 97 1.74 -28.00 31.14
CA SER A 97 2.92 -28.64 31.77
C SER A 97 2.78 -28.97 33.27
N SER A 98 1.61 -28.83 33.89
CA SER A 98 1.46 -28.98 35.36
C SER A 98 0.53 -30.08 35.85
N VAL A 99 0.25 -31.13 35.06
CA VAL A 99 -0.65 -32.24 35.49
C VAL A 99 0.00 -33.63 35.46
N ILE A 100 1.32 -33.74 35.27
CA ILE A 100 2.04 -35.01 35.48
C ILE A 100 3.33 -34.71 36.23
N GLY A 101 3.30 -34.88 37.55
CA GLY A 101 4.40 -34.63 38.48
C GLY A 101 3.88 -34.54 39.90
#